data_AF-A0A336NBK2-F1
#
_entry.id   AF-A0A336NBK2-F1
#
_cell.length_a   1.000
_cell.length_b   1.000
_cell.length_c   1.000
_cell.angle_alpha   90.00
_cell.angle_beta   90.00
_cell.angle_gamma   90.00
#
_symmetry.space_group_name_H-M   'P 1'
#
loop_
_entity.id
_entity.type
_entity.pdbx_description
1 polymer ?
#
loop_
_entity_poly.entity_id
_entity_poly.type
_entity_poly.pdbx_seq_one_letter_code
_entity_poly.pdbx_strand_id
1 'polypeptide(L)'
;MNRIFPEQLSLSLARQPAALYFLAGEDPLLLEESQDAIQQAAFKQGFDEKWVLEINSSTDWNVLFERVQSMGLFFNKQLIILDLPENLTALLQKICWNSFPCYTLMCCRFFA
;
A
#
# COMPACT_ATOMS: atom_id res chain seq x y z
N MET A 1 7.16 2.34 -13.76
CA MET A 1 6.66 3.16 -12.64
C MET A 1 5.85 4.30 -13.25
N ASN A 2 4.53 4.28 -13.18
CA ASN A 2 3.72 5.40 -13.66
C ASN A 2 3.65 6.45 -12.54
N ARG A 3 4.08 7.68 -12.79
CA ARG A 3 3.98 8.78 -11.82
C ARG A 3 2.63 9.45 -12.01
N ILE A 4 1.84 9.53 -10.95
CA ILE A 4 0.49 10.10 -10.99
C ILE A 4 0.45 11.22 -9.96
N PHE A 5 0.01 12.40 -10.38
CA PHE A 5 -0.23 13.53 -9.49
C PHE A 5 -1.50 13.30 -8.66
N PRO A 6 -1.60 13.85 -7.44
CA PRO A 6 -2.77 13.66 -6.56
C PRO A 6 -4.08 14.03 -7.25
N GLU A 7 -4.09 15.08 -8.08
CA GLU A 7 -5.27 15.49 -8.86
C GLU A 7 -5.75 14.44 -9.87
N GLN A 8 -4.82 13.63 -10.40
CA GLN A 8 -5.10 12.56 -11.36
C GLN A 8 -5.28 11.20 -10.70
N LEU A 9 -4.96 11.08 -9.41
CA LEU A 9 -5.05 9.85 -8.63
C LEU A 9 -6.50 9.33 -8.60
N SER A 10 -7.45 10.21 -8.29
CA SER A 10 -8.89 9.90 -8.24
C SER A 10 -9.40 9.34 -9.56
N LEU A 11 -8.98 9.93 -10.69
CA LEU A 11 -9.34 9.47 -12.03
C LEU A 11 -8.70 8.11 -12.37
N SER A 12 -7.44 7.91 -12.00
CA SER A 12 -6.76 6.63 -12.23
C SER A 12 -7.38 5.51 -11.41
N LEU A 13 -7.65 5.76 -10.13
CA LEU A 13 -8.30 4.81 -9.22
C LEU A 13 -9.70 4.41 -9.71
N ALA A 14 -10.46 5.36 -10.26
CA ALA A 14 -11.78 5.11 -10.81
C ALA A 14 -11.74 4.26 -12.10
N ARG A 15 -10.69 4.37 -12.91
CA ARG A 15 -10.53 3.56 -14.13
C ARG A 15 -9.98 2.18 -13.84
N GLN A 16 -8.78 2.15 -13.27
CA GLN A 16 -8.09 0.91 -12.96
C GLN A 16 -7.15 1.13 -11.76
N PRO A 17 -7.54 0.62 -10.59
CA PRO A 17 -6.72 0.65 -9.40
C PRO A 17 -5.56 -0.34 -9.55
N ALA A 18 -4.36 0.13 -9.25
CA ALA A 18 -3.14 -0.69 -9.26
C ALA A 18 -3.05 -1.53 -7.97
N ALA A 19 -2.31 -2.64 -8.03
CA ALA A 19 -2.05 -3.46 -6.84
C ALA A 19 -1.04 -2.78 -5.86
N LEU A 20 -0.26 -1.82 -6.33
CA LEU A 20 0.77 -1.14 -5.55
C LEU A 20 0.73 0.36 -5.80
N TYR A 21 0.63 1.12 -4.71
CA TYR A 21 0.71 2.57 -4.70
C TYR A 21 1.86 3.02 -3.80
N PHE A 22 2.68 3.92 -4.34
CA PHE A 22 3.76 4.54 -3.61
C PHE A 22 3.44 6.03 -3.46
N LEU A 23 3.16 6.44 -2.23
CA LEU A 23 2.91 7.82 -1.84
C LEU A 23 4.21 8.39 -1.28
N ALA A 24 4.74 9.39 -1.96
CA ALA A 24 5.89 10.16 -1.51
C ALA A 24 5.60 11.64 -1.71
N GLY A 25 5.84 12.42 -0.66
CA GLY A 25 5.57 13.85 -0.64
C GLY A 25 6.07 14.46 0.66
N GLU A 26 6.28 15.77 0.64
CA GLU A 26 6.65 16.59 1.79
C GLU A 26 5.41 17.14 2.52
N ASP A 27 4.28 17.25 1.81
CA ASP A 27 3.01 17.73 2.35
C ASP A 27 2.20 16.62 3.04
N PRO A 28 2.04 16.65 4.38
CA PRO A 28 1.31 15.62 5.12
C PRO A 28 -0.17 15.56 4.73
N LEU A 29 -0.78 16.71 4.41
CA LEU A 29 -2.18 16.80 4.01
C LEU A 29 -2.43 16.08 2.68
N LEU A 30 -1.59 16.32 1.68
CA LEU A 30 -1.72 15.68 0.37
C LEU A 30 -1.48 14.17 0.44
N LEU A 31 -0.56 13.74 1.31
CA LEU A 31 -0.33 12.32 1.56
C LEU A 31 -1.58 11.65 2.17
N GLU A 32 -2.20 12.29 3.15
CA GLU A 32 -3.42 11.79 3.80
C GLU A 32 -4.60 11.75 2.82
N GLU A 33 -4.82 12.81 2.04
CA GLU A 33 -5.88 12.84 1.02
C GLU A 33 -5.67 11.76 -0.05
N SER A 34 -4.44 11.56 -0.49
CA SER A 34 -4.11 10.52 -1.48
C SER A 34 -4.34 9.12 -0.93
N GLN A 35 -3.96 8.89 0.34
CA GLN A 35 -4.17 7.64 1.04
C GLN A 35 -5.66 7.33 1.22
N ASP A 36 -6.45 8.34 1.62
CA ASP A 36 -7.90 8.19 1.77
C ASP A 36 -8.56 7.88 0.43
N ALA A 37 -8.17 8.56 -0.66
CA ALA A 37 -8.67 8.27 -2.01
C ALA A 37 -8.41 6.81 -2.42
N ILE A 38 -7.19 6.30 -2.16
CA ILE A 38 -6.83 4.90 -2.42
C ILE A 38 -7.68 3.95 -1.57
N GLN A 39 -7.83 4.25 -0.29
CA GLN A 39 -8.63 3.44 0.63
C GLN A 39 -10.09 3.38 0.20
N GLN A 40 -10.70 4.52 -0.16
CA GLN A 40 -12.08 4.57 -0.65
C GLN A 40 -12.25 3.76 -1.94
N ALA A 41 -11.29 3.86 -2.87
CA ALA A 41 -11.31 3.09 -4.11
C ALA A 41 -11.11 1.59 -3.87
N ALA A 42 -10.30 1.20 -2.90
CA ALA A 42 -10.14 -0.19 -2.48
C ALA A 42 -11.46 -0.71 -1.85
N PHE A 43 -12.07 0.02 -0.92
CA PHE A 43 -13.37 -0.36 -0.35
C PHE A 43 -14.43 -0.57 -1.44
N LYS A 44 -14.49 0.30 -2.45
CA LYS A 44 -15.41 0.15 -3.59
C LYS A 44 -15.19 -1.11 -4.43
N GLN A 45 -13.99 -1.69 -4.39
CA GLN A 45 -13.66 -2.93 -5.10
C GLN A 45 -13.91 -4.19 -4.26
N GLY A 46 -14.43 -4.06 -3.04
CA GLY A 46 -14.66 -5.17 -2.13
C GLY A 46 -13.39 -5.57 -1.37
N PHE A 47 -12.55 -4.59 -0.99
CA PHE A 47 -11.53 -4.77 0.02
C PHE A 47 -12.18 -4.58 1.39
N ASP A 48 -12.36 -5.67 2.12
CA ASP A 48 -13.10 -5.69 3.39
C ASP A 48 -12.17 -5.54 4.61
N GLU A 49 -10.88 -5.81 4.44
CA GLU A 49 -9.90 -5.75 5.52
C GLU A 49 -8.87 -4.66 5.26
N LYS A 50 -8.71 -3.73 6.21
CA LYS A 50 -7.65 -2.72 6.20
C LYS A 50 -6.65 -3.04 7.30
N TRP A 51 -5.37 -3.09 6.92
CA TRP A 51 -4.27 -3.26 7.85
C TRP A 51 -3.29 -2.10 7.70
N VAL A 52 -3.00 -1.43 8.81
CA VAL A 52 -2.01 -0.35 8.85
C VAL A 52 -0.86 -0.83 9.71
N LEU A 53 0.35 -0.71 9.17
CA LEU A 53 1.58 -1.09 9.82
C LEU A 53 2.56 0.06 9.76
N GLU A 54 3.02 0.47 10.93
CA GLU A 54 4.17 1.35 11.07
C GLU A 54 5.43 0.49 11.08
N ILE A 55 6.26 0.66 10.06
CA ILE A 55 7.49 -0.08 9.91
C ILE A 55 8.58 0.64 10.70
N ASN A 56 9.08 0.00 11.74
CA ASN A 56 10.20 0.47 12.52
C ASN A 56 11.41 -0.41 12.22
N SER A 57 12.61 0.02 12.63
CA SER A 57 13.85 -0.76 12.48
C SER A 57 13.78 -2.16 13.13
N SER A 58 12.86 -2.34 14.08
CA SER A 58 12.63 -3.58 14.83
C SER A 58 11.40 -4.37 14.34
N THR A 59 10.71 -3.94 13.27
CA THR A 59 9.49 -4.60 12.81
C THR A 59 9.81 -5.90 12.06
N ASP A 60 9.18 -7.00 12.48
CA ASP A 60 9.36 -8.33 11.89
C ASP A 60 8.60 -8.50 10.56
N TRP A 61 9.34 -8.46 9.46
CA TRP A 61 8.82 -8.72 8.11
C TRP A 61 8.24 -10.13 7.93
N ASN A 62 8.75 -11.10 8.69
CA ASN A 62 8.26 -12.47 8.63
C ASN A 62 6.77 -12.53 8.98
N VAL A 63 6.29 -11.72 9.93
CA VAL A 63 4.87 -11.66 10.31
C VAL A 63 4.01 -11.13 9.16
N LEU A 64 4.50 -10.13 8.42
CA LEU A 64 3.81 -9.61 7.22
C LEU A 64 3.72 -10.69 6.13
N PHE A 65 4.84 -11.38 5.85
CA PHE A 65 4.88 -12.43 4.85
C PHE A 65 4.05 -13.65 5.23
N GLU A 66 4.11 -14.10 6.49
CA GLU A 66 3.30 -15.20 7.00
C GLU A 66 1.81 -14.87 6.88
N ARG A 67 1.40 -13.63 7.18
CA ARG A 67 -0.01 -13.22 7.04
C ARG A 67 -0.45 -13.20 5.58
N VAL A 68 0.38 -12.70 4.66
CA VAL A 68 0.09 -12.73 3.23
C VAL A 68 0.05 -14.15 2.68
N GLN A 69 0.93 -15.04 3.12
CA GLN A 69 0.94 -16.44 2.70
C GLN A 69 -0.18 -17.27 3.36
N SER A 70 -0.60 -16.92 4.57
CA SER A 70 -1.67 -17.60 5.29
C SER A 70 -3.06 -17.29 4.75
N MET A 71 -3.21 -16.42 3.75
CA MET A 71 -4.46 -16.16 3.01
C MET A 71 -4.90 -17.34 2.10
N GLY A 72 -4.40 -18.54 2.35
CA GLY A 72 -4.43 -19.66 1.42
C GLY A 72 -5.80 -20.29 1.11
N LEU A 73 -6.91 -19.92 1.75
CA LEU A 73 -8.21 -20.61 1.53
C LEU A 73 -9.48 -19.74 1.62
N PHE A 74 -9.40 -18.50 2.09
CA PHE A 74 -10.55 -17.59 2.19
C PHE A 74 -10.24 -16.29 1.45
N PHE A 75 -10.85 -16.15 0.27
CA PHE A 75 -10.64 -15.04 -0.67
C PHE A 75 -11.18 -13.70 -0.14
N ASN A 76 -10.50 -13.09 0.82
CA ASN A 76 -10.78 -11.72 1.25
C ASN A 76 -9.74 -10.78 0.64
N LYS A 77 -10.19 -9.74 -0.08
CA LYS A 77 -9.28 -8.70 -0.57
C LYS A 77 -8.87 -7.82 0.60
N GLN A 78 -7.56 -7.60 0.74
CA GLN A 78 -7.00 -6.87 1.88
C GLN A 78 -6.19 -5.66 1.42
N LEU A 79 -6.42 -4.54 2.09
CA LEU A 79 -5.71 -3.29 1.92
C LEU A 79 -4.62 -3.22 2.98
N ILE A 80 -3.36 -3.24 2.57
CA ILE A 80 -2.21 -3.12 3.47
C ILE A 80 -1.57 -1.75 3.26
N ILE A 81 -1.48 -0.98 4.33
CA ILE A 81 -0.84 0.32 4.36
C ILE A 81 0.43 0.18 5.18
N LEU A 82 1.57 0.49 4.57
CA LEU A 82 2.86 0.56 5.26
C LEU A 82 3.28 2.02 5.39
N ASP A 83 3.41 2.50 6.62
CA ASP A 83 4.14 3.73 6.91
C ASP A 83 5.62 3.39 7.02
N LEU A 84 6.41 3.95 6.09
CA LEU A 84 7.85 3.72 6.01
C LEU A 84 8.61 4.95 6.52
N PRO A 85 9.62 4.75 7.38
CA PRO A 85 10.52 5.81 7.79
C PRO A 85 11.55 6.10 6.69
N GLU A 86 12.13 7.30 6.75
CA GLU A 86 13.04 7.91 5.77
C GLU A 86 14.21 6.99 5.34
N ASN A 87 14.63 6.04 6.20
CA ASN A 87 15.86 5.27 6.03
C ASN A 87 15.71 3.93 5.25
N LEU A 88 14.57 3.67 4.61
CA LEU A 88 14.22 2.31 4.18
C LEU A 88 14.26 2.02 2.67
N THR A 89 15.11 2.72 1.92
CA THR A 89 15.29 2.50 0.46
C THR A 89 15.71 1.06 0.12
N ALA A 90 16.47 0.40 1.00
CA ALA A 90 16.89 -0.99 0.81
C ALA A 90 15.74 -2.02 0.96
N LEU A 91 14.68 -1.69 1.71
CA LEU A 91 13.58 -2.61 1.97
C LEU A 91 12.50 -2.57 0.89
N LEU A 92 12.35 -1.43 0.18
CA LEU A 92 11.53 -1.35 -1.02
C LEU A 92 11.98 -2.35 -2.10
N GLN A 93 13.28 -2.59 -2.23
CA GLN A 93 13.83 -3.53 -3.21
C GLN A 93 13.43 -4.99 -2.89
N LYS A 94 13.31 -5.32 -1.60
CA LYS A 94 12.93 -6.66 -1.12
C LYS A 94 11.42 -6.93 -1.26
N ILE A 95 10.61 -5.91 -1.00
CA ILE A 95 9.14 -5.96 -1.11
C ILE A 95 8.71 -6.03 -2.59
N CYS A 96 9.36 -5.28 -3.47
CA CYS A 96 9.03 -5.24 -4.90
C CYS A 96 9.42 -6.54 -5.63
N TRP A 97 10.36 -7.32 -5.09
CA TRP A 97 10.80 -8.58 -5.69
C TRP A 97 9.86 -9.75 -5.39
N ASN A 98 9.19 -9.74 -4.24
CA ASN A 98 8.27 -10.82 -3.86
C ASN A 98 6.87 -10.44 -4.33
N SER A 99 6.47 -10.92 -5.51
CA SER A 99 5.13 -10.75 -6.08
C SER A 99 4.05 -11.06 -5.03
N PHE A 100 3.43 -10.02 -4.49
CA PHE A 100 2.19 -10.16 -3.76
C PHE A 100 1.13 -10.61 -4.76
N PRO A 101 0.41 -11.73 -4.51
CA PRO A 101 -0.63 -12.20 -5.41
C PRO A 101 -1.69 -11.11 -5.59
N CYS A 102 -2.29 -11.07 -6.79
CA CYS A 102 -3.08 -9.99 -7.41
C CYS A 102 -4.25 -9.34 -6.61
N TYR A 103 -4.43 -9.67 -5.33
CA TYR A 103 -5.58 -9.27 -4.50
C TYR A 103 -5.20 -8.40 -3.29
N THR A 104 -3.92 -8.13 -3.07
CA THR A 104 -3.44 -7.23 -2.00
C THR A 104 -3.14 -5.86 -2.60
N LEU A 105 -3.81 -4.82 -2.10
CA LEU A 105 -3.49 -3.45 -2.45
C LEU A 105 -2.54 -2.90 -1.40
N MET A 106 -1.33 -2.57 -1.82
CA MET A 106 -0.27 -2.12 -0.92
C MET A 106 -0.03 -0.63 -1.11
N CYS A 107 -0.23 0.15 -0.04
CA CYS A 107 -0.02 1.59 -0.03
C CYS A 107 1.19 1.92 0.86
N CYS A 108 2.28 2.35 0.26
CA CYS A 108 3.49 2.74 0.99
C CYS A 108 3.51 4.25 1.16
N ARG A 109 3.54 4.75 2.40
CA ARG A 109 3.69 6.18 2.72
C ARG A 109 5.14 6.45 3.11
N PHE A 110 5.78 7.38 2.42
CA PHE A 110 7.14 7.84 2.71
C PHE A 110 7.09 9.30 3.17
N PHE A 111 7.60 9.55 4.38
CA PHE A 111 7.81 10.89 4.92
C PHE A 111 9.28 11.27 4.67
N ALA A 112 9.51 12.28 3.84
CA ALA A 112 10.83 12.82 3.51
C ALA A 112 11.05 14.15 4.23
#